data_AF-A0A139NWQ5-F1
#
_entry.id   AF-A0A139NWQ5-F1
#
_cell.length_a   1.000
_cell.length_b   1.000
_cell.length_c   1.000
_cell.angle_alpha   90.00
_cell.angle_beta   90.00
_cell.angle_gamma   90.00
#
_symmetry.space_group_name_H-M   'P 1'
#
loop_
_entity.id
_entity.type
_entity.pdbx_description
1 polymer ?
#
loop_
_entity_poly.entity_id
_entity_poly.type
_entity_poly.pdbx_seq_one_letter_code
_entity_poly.pdbx_strand_id
1 'polypeptide(L)'
;MQLSRGLAQIETSWDAKQGVFKVPSDLTWANYLSAYADTKDMKLSRKEKAFVQTMMAEYGFDAETAKQLLTIKQGIDKKFPTSSQEFRDYIFLRVVGAASYDGFQWNETAGSLNNYFYDEVVSSPITGEKARVTKPLLEIYQELGLKEEKSKELYYNLRLQHALSNGGNTVKKMHESDLSSSTNRYEDAKKNYKDTYGTTEGFDQFWDSKLKAYSNNGAGHADFTHQSITMATHLNPSSFQLSDIYGGREHVKDLSGWEGDTTFNANDRKPSIGEDDYKADLDSVNLIGRMEKGQSYDQAISSYYADLQKDSSHREREFLKNKDWKKVRGTIYSSLVPADILKKGEVSIKEYIDKKYSDVSTFLNRLEAVVD
;
A
#
# COMPACT_ATOMS: atom_id res chain seq x y z
N MET A 1 -17.73 1.57 19.65
CA MET A 1 -17.89 1.70 18.19
C MET A 1 -17.80 0.33 17.52
N GLN A 2 -16.64 -0.36 17.51
CA GLN A 2 -16.50 -1.66 16.82
C GLN A 2 -17.47 -2.74 17.33
N LEU A 3 -17.61 -2.88 18.65
CA LEU A 3 -18.55 -3.84 19.24
C LEU A 3 -20.00 -3.56 18.84
N SER A 4 -20.43 -2.29 18.89
CA SER A 4 -21.77 -1.87 18.48
C SER A 4 -22.03 -2.15 16.99
N ARG A 5 -21.01 -1.96 16.14
CA ARG A 5 -21.09 -2.27 14.71
C ARG A 5 -21.21 -3.77 14.45
N GLY A 6 -20.39 -4.58 15.12
CA GLY A 6 -20.47 -6.03 15.05
C GLY A 6 -21.84 -6.55 15.48
N LEU A 7 -22.39 -6.03 16.59
CA LEU A 7 -23.73 -6.36 17.05
C LEU A 7 -24.81 -5.99 16.01
N ALA A 8 -24.79 -4.76 15.49
CA ALA A 8 -25.75 -4.32 14.47
C ALA A 8 -25.69 -5.17 13.19
N GLN A 9 -24.49 -5.52 12.73
CA GLN A 9 -24.33 -6.38 11.56
C GLN A 9 -24.84 -7.80 11.84
N ILE A 10 -24.55 -8.37 13.01
CA ILE A 10 -25.05 -9.69 13.42
C ILE A 10 -26.58 -9.68 13.53
N GLU A 11 -27.20 -8.62 14.06
CA GLU A 11 -28.66 -8.49 14.15
C GLU A 11 -29.33 -8.54 12.77
N THR A 12 -28.68 -8.00 11.74
CA THR A 12 -29.17 -8.01 10.35
C THR A 12 -28.70 -9.20 9.52
N SER A 13 -27.89 -10.10 10.10
CA SER A 13 -27.26 -11.20 9.37
C SER A 13 -28.20 -12.36 9.06
N TRP A 14 -29.39 -12.43 9.65
CA TRP A 14 -30.36 -13.49 9.33
C TRP A 14 -31.22 -13.13 8.11
N ASP A 15 -31.11 -13.90 7.02
CA ASP A 15 -32.05 -13.84 5.91
C ASP A 15 -33.18 -14.86 6.12
N ALA A 16 -34.29 -14.39 6.66
CA ALA A 16 -35.47 -15.22 6.91
C ALA A 16 -36.10 -15.82 5.64
N LYS A 17 -35.90 -15.23 4.45
CA LYS A 17 -36.43 -15.76 3.19
C LYS A 17 -35.61 -16.93 2.67
N GLN A 18 -34.29 -16.88 2.86
CA GLN A 18 -33.37 -17.92 2.42
C GLN A 18 -33.06 -18.94 3.51
N GLY A 19 -33.40 -18.66 4.78
CA GLY A 19 -33.10 -19.53 5.91
C GLY A 19 -31.60 -19.65 6.20
N VAL A 20 -30.82 -18.63 5.85
CA VAL A 20 -29.36 -18.63 5.98
C VAL A 20 -28.86 -17.39 6.73
N PHE A 21 -27.73 -17.55 7.41
CA PHE A 21 -26.94 -16.42 7.89
C PHE A 21 -26.11 -15.84 6.76
N LYS A 22 -26.29 -14.54 6.50
CA LYS A 22 -25.44 -13.71 5.65
C LYS A 22 -24.26 -13.22 6.47
N VAL A 23 -23.07 -13.65 6.10
CA VAL A 23 -21.84 -13.04 6.62
C VAL A 23 -21.77 -11.60 6.06
N PRO A 24 -21.59 -10.58 6.91
CA PRO A 24 -21.39 -9.22 6.43
C PRO A 24 -20.20 -9.16 5.48
N SER A 25 -20.32 -8.41 4.38
CA SER A 25 -19.22 -8.24 3.42
C SER A 25 -18.06 -7.45 4.00
N ASP A 26 -18.32 -6.55 4.96
CA ASP A 26 -17.30 -5.79 5.67
C ASP A 26 -17.11 -6.31 7.10
N LEU A 27 -15.99 -7.01 7.31
CA LEU A 27 -15.54 -7.54 8.60
C LEU A 27 -14.38 -6.75 9.21
N THR A 28 -14.08 -5.54 8.72
CA THR A 28 -12.98 -4.70 9.25
C THR A 28 -13.13 -4.43 10.74
N TRP A 29 -14.36 -4.28 11.26
CA TRP A 29 -14.61 -4.11 12.69
C TRP A 29 -14.08 -5.28 13.53
N ALA A 30 -14.13 -6.50 13.00
CA ALA A 30 -13.62 -7.69 13.68
C ALA A 30 -12.09 -7.66 13.69
N ASN A 31 -11.45 -7.18 12.61
CA ASN A 31 -10.00 -6.98 12.56
C ASN A 31 -9.54 -5.96 13.63
N TYR A 32 -10.26 -4.84 13.80
CA TYR A 32 -9.95 -3.87 14.86
C TYR A 32 -10.16 -4.43 16.28
N LEU A 33 -11.17 -5.28 16.49
CA LEU A 33 -11.36 -5.93 17.80
C LEU A 33 -10.22 -6.90 18.11
N SER A 34 -9.80 -7.70 17.14
CA SER A 34 -8.65 -8.59 17.26
C SER A 34 -7.37 -7.79 17.52
N ALA A 35 -7.10 -6.75 16.73
CA ALA A 35 -5.95 -5.88 16.93
C ALA A 35 -5.96 -5.19 18.30
N TYR A 36 -7.12 -4.75 18.79
CA TYR A 36 -7.25 -4.22 20.15
C TYR A 36 -6.91 -5.29 21.20
N ALA A 37 -7.44 -6.51 21.05
CA ALA A 37 -7.17 -7.60 21.99
C ALA A 37 -5.67 -7.93 22.07
N ASP A 38 -4.98 -7.97 20.94
CA ASP A 38 -3.55 -8.28 20.85
C ASP A 38 -2.66 -7.16 21.40
N THR A 39 -3.15 -5.91 21.39
CA THR A 39 -2.36 -4.72 21.78
C THR A 39 -2.75 -4.15 23.15
N LYS A 40 -3.82 -4.64 23.79
CA LYS A 40 -4.36 -4.07 25.05
C LYS A 40 -3.32 -4.00 26.17
N ASP A 41 -2.52 -5.06 26.31
CA ASP A 41 -1.52 -5.20 27.39
C ASP A 41 -0.13 -4.66 26.98
N MET A 42 0.03 -4.19 25.75
CA MET A 42 1.29 -3.59 25.30
C MET A 42 1.53 -2.24 25.98
N LYS A 43 2.78 -2.00 26.37
CA LYS A 43 3.25 -0.74 26.96
C LYS A 43 3.51 0.31 25.87
N LEU A 44 2.44 0.71 25.18
CA LEU A 44 2.44 1.72 24.14
C LEU A 44 1.48 2.85 24.54
N SER A 45 1.80 4.08 24.13
CA SER A 45 0.88 5.22 24.26
C SER A 45 -0.39 4.98 23.42
N ARG A 46 -1.44 5.75 23.69
CA ARG A 46 -2.69 5.64 22.94
C ARG A 46 -2.51 5.86 21.44
N LYS A 47 -1.64 6.80 21.04
CA LYS A 47 -1.35 7.11 19.63
C LYS A 47 -0.61 5.95 18.95
N GLU A 48 0.37 5.38 19.64
CA GLU A 48 1.14 4.23 19.13
C GLU A 48 0.26 2.99 19.00
N LYS A 49 -0.63 2.74 19.97
CA LYS A 49 -1.63 1.66 19.85
C LYS A 49 -2.55 1.86 18.66
N ALA A 50 -3.03 3.09 18.43
CA ALA A 50 -3.88 3.39 17.27
C ALA A 50 -3.15 3.09 15.97
N PHE A 51 -1.90 3.55 15.83
CA PHE A 51 -1.08 3.26 14.65
C PHE A 51 -0.91 1.75 14.43
N VAL A 52 -0.47 1.00 15.46
CA VAL A 52 -0.27 -0.45 15.38
C VAL A 52 -1.58 -1.17 15.01
N GLN A 53 -2.69 -0.79 15.65
CA GLN A 53 -3.99 -1.38 15.37
C GLN A 53 -4.47 -1.12 13.93
N THR A 54 -4.21 0.08 13.39
CA THR A 54 -4.51 0.41 12.00
C THR A 54 -3.65 -0.42 11.04
N MET A 55 -2.34 -0.56 11.31
CA MET A 55 -1.46 -1.41 10.49
C MET A 55 -1.97 -2.86 10.43
N MET A 56 -2.45 -3.37 11.57
CA MET A 56 -3.00 -4.72 11.65
C MET A 56 -4.34 -4.84 10.91
N ALA A 57 -5.24 -3.89 11.10
CA ALA A 57 -6.61 -4.03 10.64
C ALA A 57 -6.82 -3.70 9.16
N GLU A 58 -6.04 -2.75 8.62
CA GLU A 58 -6.21 -2.24 7.24
C GLU A 58 -5.28 -2.92 6.23
N TYR A 59 -4.20 -3.57 6.69
CA TYR A 59 -3.23 -4.24 5.83
C TYR A 59 -2.99 -5.71 6.21
N GLY A 60 -3.60 -6.20 7.29
CA GLY A 60 -3.48 -7.57 7.74
C GLY A 60 -2.15 -7.91 8.43
N PHE A 61 -1.32 -6.92 8.78
CA PHE A 61 -0.09 -7.17 9.53
C PHE A 61 -0.39 -7.81 10.89
N ASP A 62 0.52 -8.68 11.35
CA ASP A 62 0.47 -9.11 12.74
C ASP A 62 1.03 -8.03 13.66
N ALA A 63 0.85 -8.20 14.97
CA ALA A 63 1.29 -7.23 15.95
C ALA A 63 2.83 -7.03 15.95
N GLU A 64 3.60 -8.03 15.54
CA GLU A 64 5.06 -7.94 15.51
C GLU A 64 5.52 -7.08 14.33
N THR A 65 5.04 -7.34 13.12
CA THR A 65 5.32 -6.50 11.93
C THR A 65 4.83 -5.07 12.14
N ALA A 66 3.64 -4.87 12.71
CA ALA A 66 3.12 -3.54 13.02
C ALA A 66 3.99 -2.79 14.06
N LYS A 67 4.56 -3.49 15.04
CA LYS A 67 5.54 -2.91 15.98
C LYS A 67 6.89 -2.61 15.34
N GLN A 68 7.33 -3.40 14.36
CA GLN A 68 8.54 -3.12 13.59
C GLN A 68 8.37 -1.80 12.82
N LEU A 69 7.21 -1.60 12.16
CA LEU A 69 6.86 -0.32 11.52
C LEU A 69 6.86 0.86 12.51
N LEU A 70 6.28 0.66 13.71
CA LEU A 70 6.32 1.68 14.75
C LEU A 70 7.77 1.99 15.18
N THR A 71 8.63 0.97 15.25
CA THR A 71 10.05 1.16 15.60
C THR A 71 10.76 2.00 14.55
N ILE A 72 10.52 1.74 13.25
CA ILE A 72 11.07 2.55 12.16
C ILE A 72 10.64 4.02 12.32
N LYS A 73 9.36 4.28 12.58
CA LYS A 73 8.84 5.64 12.80
C LYS A 73 9.52 6.33 14.00
N GLN A 74 9.63 5.64 15.14
CA GLN A 74 10.33 6.16 16.31
C GLN A 74 11.83 6.41 16.04
N GLY A 75 12.46 5.56 15.23
CA GLY A 75 13.83 5.76 14.76
C GLY A 75 14.00 7.02 13.94
N ILE A 76 13.05 7.30 13.05
CA ILE A 76 13.02 8.52 12.22
C ILE A 76 12.85 9.75 13.12
N ASP A 77 11.95 9.71 14.10
CA ASP A 77 11.77 10.80 15.07
C ASP A 77 13.07 11.09 15.85
N LYS A 78 13.82 10.04 16.23
CA LYS A 78 15.12 10.20 16.92
C LYS A 78 16.22 10.72 16.01
N LYS A 79 16.28 10.26 14.76
CA LYS A 79 17.31 10.64 13.78
C LYS A 79 17.10 12.06 13.26
N PHE A 80 15.85 12.52 13.17
CA PHE A 80 15.46 13.83 12.63
C PHE A 80 14.66 14.67 13.64
N PRO A 81 15.22 14.96 14.83
CA PRO A 81 14.48 15.55 15.95
C PRO A 81 14.05 17.01 15.68
N THR A 82 14.76 17.72 14.81
CA THR A 82 14.49 19.13 14.47
C THR A 82 13.72 19.31 13.16
N SER A 83 13.49 18.23 12.40
CA SER A 83 12.75 18.31 11.14
C SER A 83 11.25 18.53 11.37
N SER A 84 10.53 18.96 10.33
CA SER A 84 9.07 19.03 10.38
C SER A 84 8.44 17.64 10.49
N GLN A 85 7.19 17.58 10.97
CA GLN A 85 6.45 16.32 10.99
C GLN A 85 6.22 15.77 9.57
N GLU A 86 5.89 16.64 8.62
CA GLU A 86 5.72 16.28 7.20
C GLU A 86 6.97 15.62 6.60
N PHE A 87 8.16 16.15 6.91
CA PHE A 87 9.41 15.54 6.47
C PHE A 87 9.60 14.14 7.07
N ARG A 88 9.33 13.97 8.37
CA ARG A 88 9.45 12.66 9.02
C ARG A 88 8.43 11.65 8.48
N ASP A 89 7.22 12.11 8.18
CA ASP A 89 6.18 11.29 7.56
C ASP A 89 6.59 10.88 6.13
N TYR A 90 7.13 11.80 5.33
CA TYR A 90 7.73 11.51 4.03
C TYR A 90 8.84 10.45 4.12
N ILE A 91 9.79 10.60 5.06
CA ILE A 91 10.89 9.63 5.23
C ILE A 91 10.34 8.26 5.60
N PHE A 92 9.33 8.19 6.49
CA PHE A 92 8.69 6.92 6.85
C PHE A 92 8.09 6.23 5.62
N LEU A 93 7.26 6.95 4.86
CA LEU A 93 6.62 6.44 3.64
C LEU A 93 7.65 6.02 2.59
N ARG A 94 8.70 6.82 2.38
CA ARG A 94 9.76 6.53 1.40
C ARG A 94 10.57 5.30 1.77
N VAL A 95 10.92 5.14 3.05
CA VAL A 95 11.68 4.00 3.59
C VAL A 95 10.86 2.72 3.49
N VAL A 96 9.58 2.75 3.83
CA VAL A 96 8.68 1.59 3.71
C VAL A 96 8.43 1.22 2.24
N GLY A 97 8.12 2.21 1.40
CA GLY A 97 7.88 1.99 -0.04
C GLY A 97 9.09 1.41 -0.77
N ALA A 98 10.31 1.71 -0.31
CA ALA A 98 11.55 1.16 -0.86
C ALA A 98 11.64 -0.38 -0.82
N ALA A 99 10.82 -1.05 0.00
CA ALA A 99 10.80 -2.52 0.05
C ALA A 99 10.34 -3.16 -1.27
N SER A 100 9.46 -2.49 -2.02
CA SER A 100 8.97 -2.95 -3.34
C SER A 100 9.38 -2.02 -4.48
N TYR A 101 9.65 -0.74 -4.19
CA TYR A 101 9.90 0.30 -5.19
C TYR A 101 11.27 0.97 -4.96
N ASP A 102 12.29 0.38 -5.57
CA ASP A 102 13.68 0.81 -5.48
C ASP A 102 14.31 1.11 -6.85
N GLY A 103 15.61 1.40 -6.85
CA GLY A 103 16.36 1.69 -8.07
C GLY A 103 16.23 3.15 -8.55
N PHE A 104 16.92 3.42 -9.66
CA PHE A 104 17.08 4.78 -10.19
C PHE A 104 15.74 5.47 -10.47
N GLN A 105 14.81 4.78 -11.12
CA GLN A 105 13.50 5.33 -11.46
C GLN A 105 12.75 5.83 -10.22
N TRP A 106 12.69 5.04 -9.15
CA TRP A 106 12.00 5.45 -7.92
C TRP A 106 12.77 6.44 -7.06
N ASN A 107 14.10 6.49 -7.16
CA ASN A 107 14.89 7.57 -6.56
C ASN A 107 14.60 8.92 -7.23
N GLU A 108 14.42 8.92 -8.55
CA GLU A 108 14.03 10.10 -9.30
C GLU A 108 12.54 10.44 -9.13
N THR A 109 11.66 9.48 -8.83
CA THR A 109 10.22 9.77 -8.63
C THR A 109 9.90 10.17 -7.18
N ALA A 110 10.28 9.34 -6.22
CA ALA A 110 9.94 9.52 -4.80
C ALA A 110 11.06 10.16 -3.98
N GLY A 111 12.17 10.52 -4.60
CA GLY A 111 13.35 11.08 -3.96
C GLY A 111 14.32 10.00 -3.48
N SER A 112 15.60 10.33 -3.46
CA SER A 112 16.66 9.38 -3.15
C SER A 112 16.92 9.29 -1.64
N LEU A 113 16.89 8.06 -1.10
CA LEU A 113 17.22 7.79 0.31
C LEU A 113 18.69 8.06 0.65
N ASN A 114 19.58 8.10 -0.36
CA ASN A 114 21.00 8.39 -0.15
C ASN A 114 21.27 9.79 0.40
N ASN A 115 20.30 10.71 0.32
CA ASN A 115 20.39 12.04 0.89
C ASN A 115 20.32 12.02 2.43
N TYR A 116 19.76 10.95 2.99
CA TYR A 116 19.40 10.84 4.41
C TYR A 116 20.11 9.68 5.11
N PHE A 117 20.44 8.62 4.36
CA PHE A 117 21.06 7.40 4.85
C PHE A 117 22.25 7.00 3.96
N TYR A 118 23.46 7.29 4.44
CA TYR A 118 24.69 7.03 3.70
C TYR A 118 25.86 6.76 4.65
N ASP A 119 26.88 6.07 4.14
CA ASP A 119 28.21 6.01 4.73
C ASP A 119 29.15 6.93 3.98
N GLU A 120 30.08 7.57 4.70
CA GLU A 120 31.19 8.28 4.07
C GLU A 120 32.41 7.38 3.97
N VAL A 121 32.80 7.03 2.74
CA VAL A 121 33.99 6.20 2.47
C VAL A 121 35.06 7.05 1.80
N VAL A 122 36.33 6.78 2.09
CA VAL A 122 37.46 7.47 1.43
C VAL A 122 37.46 7.07 -0.05
N SER A 123 37.23 8.04 -0.93
CA SER A 123 37.21 7.85 -2.39
C SER A 123 38.57 8.08 -3.04
N SER A 124 39.49 8.76 -2.34
CA SER A 124 40.86 8.95 -2.78
C SER A 124 41.82 8.85 -1.59
N PRO A 125 42.70 7.83 -1.55
CA PRO A 125 43.67 7.69 -0.47
C PRO A 125 44.77 8.77 -0.49
N ILE A 126 44.91 9.50 -1.60
CA ILE A 126 45.93 10.55 -1.78
C ILE A 126 45.41 11.90 -1.29
N THR A 127 44.16 12.24 -1.63
CA THR A 127 43.55 13.54 -1.27
C THR A 127 42.75 13.48 0.03
N GLY A 128 42.42 12.28 0.52
CA GLY A 128 41.56 12.08 1.69
C GLY A 128 40.08 12.42 1.44
N GLU A 129 39.72 12.65 0.18
CA GLU A 129 38.34 12.93 -0.22
C GLU A 129 37.44 11.75 0.12
N LYS A 130 36.19 12.07 0.48
CA LYS A 130 35.17 11.08 0.83
C LYS A 130 34.02 11.12 -0.17
N ALA A 131 33.53 9.95 -0.53
CA ALA A 131 32.28 9.78 -1.25
C ALA A 131 31.19 9.26 -0.31
N ARG A 132 29.94 9.62 -0.61
CA ARG A 132 28.77 9.05 0.05
C ARG A 132 28.35 7.77 -0.68
N VAL A 133 28.22 6.69 0.06
CA VAL A 133 27.67 5.42 -0.42
C VAL A 133 26.30 5.21 0.21
N THR A 134 25.30 4.93 -0.62
CA THR A 134 23.93 4.68 -0.17
C THR A 134 23.88 3.44 0.72
N LYS A 135 23.28 3.55 1.90
CA LYS A 135 23.04 2.39 2.77
C LYS A 135 22.01 1.45 2.15
N PRO A 136 22.25 0.12 2.14
CA PRO A 136 21.23 -0.86 1.82
C PRO A 136 20.00 -0.71 2.73
N LEU A 137 18.80 -1.03 2.22
CA LEU A 137 17.56 -0.84 2.98
C LEU A 137 17.53 -1.58 4.33
N LEU A 138 18.12 -2.78 4.40
CA LEU A 138 18.23 -3.52 5.67
C LEU A 138 19.10 -2.80 6.70
N GLU A 139 20.15 -2.09 6.28
CA GLU A 139 20.98 -1.27 7.16
C GLU A 139 20.26 0.01 7.57
N ILE A 140 19.45 0.60 6.68
CA ILE A 140 18.56 1.73 7.04
C ILE A 140 17.61 1.30 8.16
N TYR A 141 16.96 0.14 8.04
CA TYR A 141 16.11 -0.39 9.10
C TYR A 141 16.85 -0.58 10.43
N GLN A 142 18.11 -1.02 10.37
CA GLN A 142 18.95 -1.18 11.57
C GLN A 142 19.30 0.16 12.20
N GLU A 143 19.70 1.13 11.39
CA GLU A 143 19.99 2.50 11.84
C GLU A 143 18.76 3.15 12.49
N LEU A 144 17.56 2.83 12.00
CA LEU A 144 16.28 3.28 12.56
C LEU A 144 15.82 2.44 13.77
N GLY A 145 16.64 1.50 14.26
CA GLY A 145 16.46 0.86 15.56
C GLY A 145 16.00 -0.59 15.52
N LEU A 146 15.86 -1.21 14.34
CA LEU A 146 15.66 -2.66 14.27
C LEU A 146 16.97 -3.42 14.45
N LYS A 147 16.88 -4.66 14.94
CA LYS A 147 17.99 -5.62 14.87
C LYS A 147 18.03 -6.24 13.48
N GLU A 148 19.17 -6.78 13.07
CA GLU A 148 19.34 -7.41 11.74
C GLU A 148 18.23 -8.42 11.40
N GLU A 149 17.93 -9.34 12.33
CA GLU A 149 16.87 -10.35 12.17
C GLU A 149 15.51 -9.69 11.92
N LYS A 150 15.18 -8.66 12.70
CA LYS A 150 13.91 -7.92 12.59
C LYS A 150 13.84 -7.05 11.35
N SER A 151 14.98 -6.54 10.86
CA SER A 151 15.04 -5.86 9.57
C SER A 151 14.72 -6.80 8.41
N LYS A 152 15.24 -8.05 8.45
CA LYS A 152 14.92 -9.09 7.45
C LYS A 152 13.45 -9.48 7.50
N GLU A 153 12.91 -9.71 8.70
CA GLU A 153 11.48 -10.02 8.89
C GLU A 153 10.58 -8.90 8.35
N LEU A 154 10.86 -7.63 8.66
CA LEU A 154 10.08 -6.49 8.17
C LEU A 154 10.14 -6.41 6.65
N TYR A 155 11.34 -6.47 6.07
CA TYR A 155 11.53 -6.42 4.62
C TYR A 155 10.75 -7.54 3.91
N TYR A 156 10.83 -8.76 4.41
CA TYR A 156 10.11 -9.91 3.87
C TYR A 156 8.59 -9.72 3.97
N ASN A 157 8.07 -9.32 5.13
CA ASN A 157 6.63 -9.17 5.33
C ASN A 157 6.03 -8.00 4.54
N LEU A 158 6.76 -6.91 4.32
CA LEU A 158 6.34 -5.81 3.44
C LEU A 158 6.16 -6.30 2.00
N ARG A 159 7.16 -7.03 1.47
CA ARG A 159 7.09 -7.59 0.12
C ARG A 159 6.06 -8.70 -0.01
N LEU A 160 5.84 -9.48 1.05
CA LEU A 160 4.81 -10.50 1.07
C LEU A 160 3.41 -9.89 1.09
N GLN A 161 3.20 -8.80 1.82
CA GLN A 161 1.92 -8.08 1.83
C GLN A 161 1.63 -7.46 0.47
N HIS A 162 2.61 -6.78 -0.13
CA HIS A 162 2.56 -6.28 -1.51
C HIS A 162 2.19 -7.37 -2.53
N ALA A 163 2.76 -8.57 -2.40
CA ALA A 163 2.50 -9.65 -3.35
C ALA A 163 1.16 -10.36 -3.14
N LEU A 164 0.58 -10.29 -1.94
CA LEU A 164 -0.62 -11.06 -1.55
C LEU A 164 -1.84 -10.17 -1.26
N SER A 165 -1.71 -8.85 -1.36
CA SER A 165 -2.76 -7.88 -1.03
C SER A 165 -4.01 -8.06 -1.91
N ASN A 166 -3.85 -8.35 -3.20
CA ASN A 166 -4.95 -8.69 -4.12
C ASN A 166 -5.42 -10.16 -4.05
N GLY A 167 -4.89 -10.96 -3.12
CA GLY A 167 -5.03 -12.41 -3.12
C GLY A 167 -3.81 -13.14 -3.68
N GLY A 168 -3.92 -14.46 -3.78
CA GLY A 168 -2.81 -15.33 -4.14
C GLY A 168 -3.18 -16.80 -3.99
N ASN A 169 -2.19 -17.67 -4.20
CA ASN A 169 -2.38 -19.11 -4.09
C ASN A 169 -2.04 -19.60 -2.68
N THR A 170 -2.92 -20.42 -2.11
CA THR A 170 -2.58 -21.22 -0.93
C THR A 170 -1.46 -22.19 -1.28
N VAL A 171 -0.77 -22.73 -0.28
CA VAL A 171 0.26 -23.77 -0.45
C VAL A 171 -0.26 -24.92 -1.30
N LYS A 172 -1.47 -25.39 -1.00
CA LYS A 172 -2.14 -26.44 -1.77
C LYS A 172 -2.26 -26.07 -3.25
N LYS A 173 -2.75 -24.87 -3.57
CA LYS A 173 -2.89 -24.40 -4.95
C LYS A 173 -1.54 -24.17 -5.63
N MET A 174 -0.51 -23.75 -4.89
CA MET A 174 0.85 -23.62 -5.42
C MET A 174 1.37 -24.98 -5.86
N HIS A 175 1.24 -26.03 -5.04
CA HIS A 175 1.61 -27.39 -5.42
C HIS A 175 0.84 -27.89 -6.65
N GLU A 176 -0.48 -27.71 -6.68
CA GLU A 176 -1.30 -28.08 -7.85
C GLU A 176 -0.84 -27.35 -9.12
N SER A 177 -0.50 -26.06 -9.00
CA SER A 177 -0.03 -25.25 -10.12
C SER A 177 1.37 -25.66 -10.59
N ASP A 178 2.31 -25.86 -9.67
CA ASP A 178 3.69 -26.26 -9.96
C ASP A 178 3.74 -27.62 -10.68
N LEU A 179 2.89 -28.56 -10.28
CA LEU A 179 2.72 -29.85 -10.98
C LEU A 179 2.22 -29.68 -12.43
N SER A 180 1.33 -28.71 -12.67
CA SER A 180 0.70 -28.51 -13.99
C SER A 180 1.50 -27.62 -14.94
N SER A 181 2.39 -26.76 -14.43
CA SER A 181 3.03 -25.68 -15.20
C SER A 181 4.56 -25.70 -15.19
N SER A 182 5.18 -26.71 -14.57
CA SER A 182 6.64 -26.81 -14.41
C SER A 182 7.28 -25.57 -13.77
N THR A 183 6.53 -24.86 -12.92
CA THR A 183 7.05 -23.78 -12.07
C THR A 183 7.50 -24.34 -10.72
N ASN A 184 8.36 -23.59 -10.00
CA ASN A 184 8.85 -23.95 -8.66
C ASN A 184 8.41 -22.92 -7.61
N ARG A 185 7.19 -22.38 -7.73
CA ARG A 185 6.72 -21.25 -6.89
C ARG A 185 6.74 -21.60 -5.41
N TYR A 186 6.32 -22.82 -5.05
CA TYR A 186 6.35 -23.29 -3.67
C TYR A 186 7.77 -23.32 -3.10
N GLU A 187 8.72 -23.91 -3.83
CA GLU A 187 10.11 -24.05 -3.37
C GLU A 187 10.81 -22.69 -3.28
N ASP A 188 10.56 -21.77 -4.22
CA ASP A 188 11.09 -20.41 -4.17
C ASP A 188 10.54 -19.64 -2.96
N ALA A 189 9.23 -19.72 -2.71
CA ALA A 189 8.59 -19.09 -1.56
C ALA A 189 9.11 -19.67 -0.23
N LYS A 190 9.28 -20.99 -0.15
CA LYS A 190 9.82 -21.69 1.02
C LYS A 190 11.28 -21.35 1.26
N LYS A 191 12.07 -21.21 0.20
CA LYS A 191 13.47 -20.76 0.28
C LYS A 191 13.55 -19.32 0.82
N ASN A 192 12.74 -18.40 0.31
CA ASN A 192 12.71 -17.02 0.80
C ASN A 192 12.29 -16.93 2.28
N TYR A 193 11.34 -17.77 2.71
CA TYR A 193 11.00 -17.94 4.12
C TYR A 193 12.20 -18.44 4.93
N LYS A 194 12.89 -19.49 4.47
CA LYS A 194 14.09 -20.03 5.12
C LYS A 194 15.21 -18.99 5.25
N ASP A 195 15.46 -18.24 4.19
CA ASP A 195 16.51 -17.20 4.18
C ASP A 195 16.19 -16.05 5.16
N THR A 196 14.90 -15.86 5.48
CA THR A 196 14.43 -14.84 6.43
C THR A 196 14.42 -15.35 7.87
N TYR A 197 13.83 -16.52 8.12
CA TYR A 197 13.55 -17.05 9.46
C TYR A 197 14.53 -18.15 9.91
N GLY A 198 15.48 -18.56 9.06
CA GLY A 198 16.49 -19.57 9.35
C GLY A 198 15.98 -21.02 9.37
N THR A 199 14.69 -21.26 9.11
CA THR A 199 14.05 -22.58 9.12
C THR A 199 13.03 -22.73 8.01
N THR A 200 12.72 -23.96 7.61
CA THR A 200 11.57 -24.28 6.74
C THR A 200 10.36 -24.78 7.53
N GLU A 201 10.54 -25.01 8.83
CA GLU A 201 9.47 -25.46 9.72
C GLU A 201 8.37 -24.40 9.83
N GLY A 202 7.12 -24.85 9.77
CA GLY A 202 5.95 -23.97 9.85
C GLY A 202 5.67 -23.13 8.59
N PHE A 203 6.46 -23.25 7.52
CA PHE A 203 6.27 -22.45 6.30
C PHE A 203 4.84 -22.51 5.76
N ASP A 204 4.26 -23.70 5.64
CA ASP A 204 2.94 -23.85 5.03
C ASP A 204 1.85 -23.12 5.82
N GLN A 205 1.87 -23.28 7.14
CA GLN A 205 0.94 -22.59 8.05
C GLN A 205 1.19 -21.07 8.05
N PHE A 206 2.45 -20.65 8.05
CA PHE A 206 2.82 -19.26 7.94
C PHE A 206 2.24 -18.66 6.65
N TRP A 207 2.52 -19.26 5.49
CA TRP A 207 2.09 -18.77 4.19
C TRP A 207 0.58 -18.63 4.11
N ASP A 208 -0.17 -19.70 4.41
CA ASP A 208 -1.62 -19.68 4.30
C ASP A 208 -2.25 -18.70 5.30
N SER A 209 -1.66 -18.53 6.49
CA SER A 209 -2.10 -17.52 7.46
C SER A 209 -1.85 -16.09 6.96
N LYS A 210 -0.67 -15.83 6.38
CA LYS A 210 -0.31 -14.52 5.81
C LYS A 210 -1.14 -14.20 4.59
N LEU A 211 -1.34 -15.16 3.68
CA LEU A 211 -2.24 -15.00 2.54
C LEU A 211 -3.64 -14.61 3.01
N LYS A 212 -4.21 -15.36 3.98
CA LYS A 212 -5.52 -15.05 4.51
C LYS A 212 -5.58 -13.64 5.13
N ALA A 213 -4.57 -13.26 5.91
CA ALA A 213 -4.53 -11.96 6.56
C ALA A 213 -4.32 -10.82 5.56
N TYR A 214 -3.26 -10.87 4.75
CA TYR A 214 -2.84 -9.81 3.83
C TYR A 214 -3.82 -9.62 2.67
N SER A 215 -4.51 -10.65 2.23
CA SER A 215 -5.53 -10.53 1.17
C SER A 215 -6.92 -10.17 1.67
N ASN A 216 -7.11 -9.91 2.97
CA ASN A 216 -8.44 -9.76 3.58
C ASN A 216 -9.36 -10.95 3.26
N ASN A 217 -8.85 -12.18 3.45
CA ASN A 217 -9.53 -13.41 3.07
C ASN A 217 -9.99 -13.44 1.59
N GLY A 218 -9.18 -12.87 0.70
CA GLY A 218 -9.44 -12.75 -0.74
C GLY A 218 -10.28 -11.53 -1.16
N ALA A 219 -10.72 -10.68 -0.23
CA ALA A 219 -11.48 -9.46 -0.54
C ALA A 219 -10.59 -8.24 -0.85
N GLY A 220 -9.27 -8.38 -0.72
CA GLY A 220 -8.27 -7.34 -0.96
C GLY A 220 -8.06 -6.43 0.25
N HIS A 221 -6.80 -6.24 0.66
CA HIS A 221 -6.37 -5.05 1.42
C HIS A 221 -5.67 -4.06 0.49
N ALA A 222 -5.53 -2.80 0.90
CA ALA A 222 -4.65 -1.89 0.18
C ALA A 222 -3.23 -2.46 0.15
N ASP A 223 -2.53 -2.34 -0.98
CA ASP A 223 -1.10 -2.61 -1.04
C ASP A 223 -0.35 -1.52 -0.26
N PHE A 224 0.31 -1.91 0.83
CA PHE A 224 0.92 -0.96 1.75
C PHE A 224 2.18 -0.31 1.18
N THR A 225 3.02 -1.04 0.45
CA THR A 225 4.25 -0.45 -0.11
C THR A 225 3.95 0.37 -1.35
N HIS A 226 2.92 -0.01 -2.13
CA HIS A 226 2.38 0.82 -3.21
C HIS A 226 1.88 2.14 -2.63
N GLN A 227 0.93 2.10 -1.69
CA GLN A 227 0.39 3.30 -1.06
C GLN A 227 1.51 4.17 -0.47
N SER A 228 2.49 3.54 0.20
CA SER A 228 3.61 4.26 0.80
C SER A 228 4.47 4.97 -0.25
N ILE A 229 4.81 4.35 -1.38
CA ILE A 229 5.62 5.00 -2.41
C ILE A 229 4.85 6.09 -3.16
N THR A 230 3.55 5.89 -3.40
CA THR A 230 2.68 6.91 -4.01
C THR A 230 2.61 8.13 -3.10
N MET A 231 2.30 7.96 -1.81
CA MET A 231 2.30 9.08 -0.86
C MET A 231 3.68 9.73 -0.70
N ALA A 232 4.76 8.93 -0.70
CA ALA A 232 6.12 9.47 -0.66
C ALA A 232 6.43 10.34 -1.88
N THR A 233 5.96 9.96 -3.08
CA THR A 233 6.06 10.77 -4.30
C THR A 233 5.33 12.10 -4.16
N HIS A 234 4.15 12.11 -3.54
CA HIS A 234 3.37 13.33 -3.30
C HIS A 234 4.05 14.29 -2.32
N LEU A 235 4.67 13.75 -1.27
CA LEU A 235 5.33 14.52 -0.20
C LEU A 235 6.81 14.80 -0.46
N ASN A 236 7.41 14.18 -1.47
CA ASN A 236 8.83 14.36 -1.78
C ASN A 236 9.12 15.85 -1.94
N PRO A 237 10.08 16.44 -1.22
CA PRO A 237 10.35 17.88 -1.24
C PRO A 237 11.18 18.35 -2.45
N SER A 238 11.81 17.43 -3.19
CA SER A 238 12.80 17.74 -4.23
C SER A 238 12.19 18.47 -5.44
N SER A 239 12.88 19.46 -6.01
CA SER A 239 12.34 20.38 -7.04
C SER A 239 12.71 20.04 -8.49
N PHE A 240 13.67 19.14 -8.74
CA PHE A 240 14.15 18.79 -10.09
C PHE A 240 14.29 17.26 -10.21
N GLN A 241 13.41 16.66 -10.99
CA GLN A 241 13.30 15.21 -11.19
C GLN A 241 12.74 14.92 -12.60
N LEU A 242 12.68 13.65 -13.02
CA LEU A 242 12.05 13.18 -14.27
C LEU A 242 10.65 13.76 -14.53
N SER A 243 10.00 14.36 -13.53
CA SER A 243 8.78 15.16 -13.66
C SER A 243 8.81 16.20 -14.78
N ASP A 244 9.96 16.77 -15.11
CA ASP A 244 10.06 17.74 -16.20
C ASP A 244 9.90 17.08 -17.59
N ILE A 245 10.16 15.77 -17.69
CA ILE A 245 9.97 14.95 -18.89
C ILE A 245 8.54 14.42 -18.97
N TYR A 246 7.92 14.11 -17.82
CA TYR A 246 6.53 13.65 -17.72
C TYR A 246 5.55 14.81 -17.49
N GLY A 247 5.70 15.96 -18.15
CA GLY A 247 4.66 17.00 -18.15
C GLY A 247 4.36 17.70 -16.81
N GLY A 248 5.23 17.58 -15.81
CA GLY A 248 5.19 18.32 -14.54
C GLY A 248 4.97 17.45 -13.29
N ARG A 249 5.25 18.03 -12.11
CA ARG A 249 5.21 17.34 -10.81
C ARG A 249 3.83 16.78 -10.45
N GLU A 250 2.76 17.53 -10.71
CA GLU A 250 1.39 17.07 -10.43
C GLU A 250 1.02 15.85 -11.28
N HIS A 251 1.55 15.74 -12.49
CA HIS A 251 1.37 14.54 -13.30
C HIS A 251 2.16 13.37 -12.72
N VAL A 252 3.40 13.56 -12.26
CA VAL A 252 4.17 12.48 -11.59
C VAL A 252 3.49 11.94 -10.34
N LYS A 253 2.83 12.82 -9.57
CA LYS A 253 2.04 12.41 -8.40
C LYS A 253 0.91 11.45 -8.78
N ASP A 254 0.10 11.82 -9.77
CA ASP A 254 -1.00 10.98 -10.25
C ASP A 254 -0.47 9.73 -10.97
N LEU A 255 0.60 9.84 -11.76
CA LEU A 255 1.27 8.73 -12.45
C LEU A 255 1.90 7.70 -11.51
N SER A 256 2.28 8.10 -10.30
CA SER A 256 2.80 7.19 -9.27
C SER A 256 1.72 6.39 -8.54
N GLY A 257 0.45 6.62 -8.86
CA GLY A 257 -0.69 5.86 -8.36
C GLY A 257 -1.75 5.68 -9.45
N TRP A 258 -3.00 6.10 -9.18
CA TRP A 258 -4.17 5.81 -10.02
C TRP A 258 -3.99 6.08 -11.52
N GLU A 259 -3.28 7.15 -11.91
CA GLU A 259 -3.07 7.41 -13.33
C GLU A 259 -2.11 6.39 -13.93
N GLY A 260 -1.02 6.02 -13.26
CA GLY A 260 -0.09 5.00 -13.73
C GLY A 260 -0.73 3.61 -13.85
N ASP A 261 -1.61 3.27 -12.91
CA ASP A 261 -2.25 1.95 -12.85
C ASP A 261 -3.46 1.82 -13.79
N THR A 262 -4.06 2.95 -14.20
CA THR A 262 -5.21 2.97 -15.12
C THR A 262 -4.88 3.38 -16.55
N THR A 263 -3.62 3.70 -16.85
CA THR A 263 -3.21 4.24 -18.16
C THR A 263 -1.89 3.64 -18.66
N PHE A 264 -1.53 3.93 -19.91
CA PHE A 264 -0.18 3.70 -20.44
C PHE A 264 0.74 4.92 -20.27
N ASN A 265 0.36 5.91 -19.45
CA ASN A 265 1.06 7.19 -19.38
C ASN A 265 2.38 7.08 -18.60
N ALA A 266 2.49 6.12 -17.66
CA ALA A 266 3.71 5.90 -16.90
C ALA A 266 4.77 5.10 -17.69
N ASN A 267 4.33 4.07 -18.43
CA ASN A 267 5.16 3.18 -19.23
C ASN A 267 4.30 2.29 -20.15
N ASP A 268 4.94 1.46 -20.99
CA ASP A 268 4.25 0.54 -21.92
C ASP A 268 3.64 -0.71 -21.26
N ARG A 269 3.67 -0.84 -19.92
CA ARG A 269 3.01 -1.97 -19.25
C ARG A 269 1.51 -1.78 -19.32
N LYS A 270 0.81 -2.90 -19.45
CA LYS A 270 -0.65 -2.90 -19.45
C LYS A 270 -1.14 -2.33 -18.11
N PRO A 271 -2.13 -1.41 -18.13
CA PRO A 271 -2.85 -0.98 -16.94
C PRO A 271 -3.29 -2.17 -16.09
N SER A 272 -3.14 -2.03 -14.79
CA SER A 272 -3.44 -3.03 -13.78
C SER A 272 -3.84 -2.30 -12.51
N ILE A 273 -5.11 -2.35 -12.14
CA ILE A 273 -5.62 -1.74 -10.90
C ILE A 273 -6.44 -2.77 -10.12
N GLY A 274 -5.73 -3.70 -9.48
CA GLY A 274 -6.32 -4.70 -8.60
C GLY A 274 -7.12 -4.07 -7.45
N GLU A 275 -7.82 -4.89 -6.66
CA GLU A 275 -8.54 -4.35 -5.49
C GLU A 275 -7.58 -3.72 -4.46
N ASP A 276 -6.35 -4.20 -4.42
CA ASP A 276 -5.28 -3.67 -3.58
C ASP A 276 -4.72 -2.34 -4.07
N ASP A 277 -4.36 -2.25 -5.35
CA ASP A 277 -3.90 -0.99 -5.97
C ASP A 277 -5.04 0.05 -5.99
N TYR A 278 -6.29 -0.37 -6.30
CA TYR A 278 -7.49 0.48 -6.21
C TYR A 278 -7.61 1.15 -4.84
N LYS A 279 -7.43 0.39 -3.76
CA LYS A 279 -7.48 0.95 -2.40
C LYS A 279 -6.24 1.80 -2.12
N ALA A 280 -5.05 1.33 -2.46
CA ALA A 280 -3.80 2.05 -2.24
C ALA A 280 -3.82 3.43 -2.91
N ASP A 281 -4.30 3.51 -4.13
CA ASP A 281 -4.36 4.72 -4.94
C ASP A 281 -5.35 5.75 -4.41
N LEU A 282 -6.60 5.34 -4.20
CA LEU A 282 -7.64 6.24 -3.69
C LEU A 282 -7.30 6.67 -2.26
N ASP A 283 -6.81 5.76 -1.43
CA ASP A 283 -6.42 6.06 -0.05
C ASP A 283 -5.20 6.99 -0.02
N SER A 284 -4.22 6.83 -0.93
CA SER A 284 -3.08 7.75 -1.03
C SER A 284 -3.54 9.19 -1.27
N VAL A 285 -4.40 9.40 -2.28
CA VAL A 285 -4.94 10.73 -2.59
C VAL A 285 -5.72 11.31 -1.42
N ASN A 286 -6.55 10.52 -0.76
CA ASN A 286 -7.35 10.95 0.38
C ASN A 286 -6.49 11.33 1.59
N LEU A 287 -5.50 10.49 1.92
CA LEU A 287 -4.59 10.73 3.03
C LEU A 287 -3.72 11.97 2.79
N ILE A 288 -3.18 12.13 1.57
CA ILE A 288 -2.44 13.34 1.19
C ILE A 288 -3.34 14.58 1.30
N GLY A 289 -4.57 14.54 0.79
CA GLY A 289 -5.51 15.65 0.90
C GLY A 289 -5.88 16.01 2.35
N ARG A 290 -5.77 15.07 3.30
CA ARG A 290 -5.90 15.34 4.75
C ARG A 290 -4.62 15.92 5.34
N MET A 291 -3.45 15.43 4.92
CA MET A 291 -2.15 15.93 5.36
C MET A 291 -1.90 17.38 4.89
N GLU A 292 -2.28 17.71 3.65
CA GLU A 292 -2.25 19.09 3.12
C GLU A 292 -3.12 20.06 3.93
N LYS A 293 -4.14 19.55 4.64
CA LYS A 293 -4.99 20.31 5.58
C LYS A 293 -4.41 20.39 7.00
N GLY A 294 -3.16 19.96 7.19
CA GLY A 294 -2.39 20.11 8.43
C GLY A 294 -2.40 18.90 9.37
N GLN A 295 -2.93 17.75 8.94
CA GLN A 295 -2.82 16.51 9.72
C GLN A 295 -1.45 15.85 9.54
N SER A 296 -0.88 15.29 10.60
CA SER A 296 0.24 14.33 10.44
C SER A 296 -0.26 13.03 9.81
N TYR A 297 0.64 12.21 9.27
CA TYR A 297 0.29 10.90 8.73
C TYR A 297 -0.51 10.04 9.72
N ASP A 298 -0.07 9.96 10.98
CA ASP A 298 -0.81 9.19 12.02
C ASP A 298 -2.25 9.71 12.23
N GLN A 299 -2.46 11.02 12.13
CA GLN A 299 -3.78 11.64 12.30
C GLN A 299 -4.64 11.40 11.05
N ALA A 300 -4.05 11.55 9.86
CA ALA A 300 -4.70 11.31 8.59
C ALA A 300 -5.16 9.85 8.48
N ILE A 301 -4.26 8.90 8.72
CA ILE A 301 -4.57 7.47 8.60
C ILE A 301 -5.60 7.01 9.62
N SER A 302 -5.46 7.44 10.89
CA SER A 302 -6.41 7.08 11.95
C SER A 302 -7.80 7.66 11.69
N SER A 303 -7.88 8.93 11.27
CA SER A 303 -9.17 9.58 11.03
C SER A 303 -9.84 9.07 9.75
N TYR A 304 -9.08 8.81 8.70
CA TYR A 304 -9.58 8.36 7.41
C TYR A 304 -10.20 6.97 7.52
N TYR A 305 -9.49 6.00 8.08
CA TYR A 305 -10.02 4.65 8.25
C TYR A 305 -11.17 4.60 9.27
N ALA A 306 -11.19 5.51 10.26
CA ALA A 306 -12.36 5.66 11.13
C ALA A 306 -13.60 6.18 10.39
N ASP A 307 -13.43 7.00 9.34
CA ASP A 307 -14.55 7.47 8.50
C ASP A 307 -14.98 6.41 7.48
N LEU A 308 -14.04 5.68 6.87
CA LEU A 308 -14.35 4.54 6.00
C LEU A 308 -15.20 3.46 6.67
N GLN A 309 -15.01 3.27 7.97
CA GLN A 309 -15.83 2.33 8.75
C GLN A 309 -17.27 2.79 8.95
N LYS A 310 -17.55 4.09 8.84
CA LYS A 310 -18.90 4.62 8.97
C LYS A 310 -19.67 4.48 7.66
N ASP A 311 -18.96 4.52 6.54
CA ASP A 311 -19.56 4.49 5.22
C ASP A 311 -18.58 3.91 4.19
N SER A 312 -18.94 2.77 3.60
CA SER A 312 -18.10 2.03 2.67
C SER A 312 -17.83 2.77 1.35
N SER A 313 -18.65 3.77 1.01
CA SER A 313 -18.50 4.61 -0.20
C SER A 313 -17.74 5.92 0.08
N HIS A 314 -17.24 6.06 1.31
CA HIS A 314 -16.47 7.24 1.73
C HIS A 314 -15.13 7.34 0.99
N ARG A 315 -14.51 6.21 0.61
CA ARG A 315 -13.26 6.17 -0.17
C ARG A 315 -13.42 6.93 -1.49
N GLU A 316 -14.42 6.53 -2.27
CA GLU A 316 -14.70 7.06 -3.60
C GLU A 316 -15.16 8.51 -3.51
N ARG A 317 -16.06 8.83 -2.57
CA ARG A 317 -16.53 10.21 -2.40
C ARG A 317 -15.44 11.16 -1.93
N GLU A 318 -14.55 10.72 -1.04
CA GLU A 318 -13.42 11.57 -0.64
C GLU A 318 -12.42 11.73 -1.78
N PHE A 319 -12.20 10.67 -2.58
CA PHE A 319 -11.34 10.76 -3.77
C PHE A 319 -11.88 11.80 -4.76
N LEU A 320 -13.18 11.78 -5.05
CA LEU A 320 -13.81 12.75 -5.96
C LEU A 320 -13.89 14.19 -5.41
N LYS A 321 -13.67 14.40 -4.10
CA LYS A 321 -13.44 15.74 -3.55
C LYS A 321 -12.03 16.25 -3.83
N ASN A 322 -11.07 15.35 -3.98
CA ASN A 322 -9.67 15.68 -4.23
C ASN A 322 -9.32 15.64 -5.73
N LYS A 323 -10.06 14.88 -6.55
CA LYS A 323 -9.83 14.71 -7.98
C LYS A 323 -11.13 14.89 -8.77
N ASP A 324 -11.10 15.76 -9.79
CA ASP A 324 -12.24 16.00 -10.66
C ASP A 324 -12.57 14.75 -11.50
N TRP A 325 -13.82 14.28 -11.41
CA TRP A 325 -14.28 13.09 -12.13
C TRP A 325 -14.09 13.20 -13.65
N LYS A 326 -14.36 14.37 -14.23
CA LYS A 326 -14.23 14.54 -15.69
C LYS A 326 -12.77 14.45 -16.13
N LYS A 327 -11.85 14.98 -15.32
CA LYS A 327 -10.40 14.82 -15.54
C LYS A 327 -9.98 13.37 -15.42
N VAL A 328 -10.35 12.67 -14.33
CA VAL A 328 -10.02 11.25 -14.12
C VAL A 328 -10.49 10.39 -15.30
N ARG A 329 -11.77 10.49 -15.65
CA ARG A 329 -12.36 9.77 -16.78
C ARG A 329 -11.71 10.15 -18.11
N GLY A 330 -11.52 11.45 -18.35
CA GLY A 330 -10.92 11.96 -19.58
C GLY A 330 -9.48 11.45 -19.79
N THR A 331 -8.67 11.47 -18.74
CA THR A 331 -7.30 10.93 -18.75
C THR A 331 -7.30 9.46 -19.15
N ILE A 332 -8.11 8.62 -18.48
CA ILE A 332 -8.20 7.19 -18.77
C ILE A 332 -8.65 6.95 -20.21
N TYR A 333 -9.69 7.63 -20.66
CA TYR A 333 -10.23 7.45 -22.01
C TYR A 333 -9.20 7.83 -23.07
N SER A 334 -8.48 8.94 -22.86
CA SER A 334 -7.45 9.39 -23.80
C SER A 334 -6.27 8.44 -23.93
N SER A 335 -5.95 7.70 -22.87
CA SER A 335 -4.83 6.75 -22.86
C SER A 335 -5.23 5.38 -23.40
N LEU A 336 -6.40 4.86 -23.02
CA LEU A 336 -6.77 3.47 -23.29
C LEU A 336 -7.55 3.28 -24.60
N VAL A 337 -8.33 4.27 -25.02
CA VAL A 337 -9.39 4.06 -26.00
C VAL A 337 -8.95 4.57 -27.38
N PRO A 338 -8.95 3.71 -28.41
CA PRO A 338 -8.66 4.12 -29.78
C PRO A 338 -9.57 5.26 -30.28
N ALA A 339 -9.01 6.13 -31.11
CA ALA A 339 -9.70 7.33 -31.61
C ALA A 339 -10.99 7.03 -32.40
N ASP A 340 -11.09 5.87 -33.06
CA ASP A 340 -12.30 5.46 -33.77
C ASP A 340 -13.42 5.02 -32.82
N ILE A 341 -13.08 4.51 -31.64
CA ILE A 341 -14.03 4.13 -30.59
C ILE A 341 -14.48 5.35 -29.80
N LEU A 342 -13.55 6.28 -29.49
CA LEU A 342 -13.88 7.55 -28.84
C LEU A 342 -14.99 8.32 -29.59
N LYS A 343 -14.97 8.28 -30.94
CA LYS A 343 -15.97 8.93 -31.79
C LYS A 343 -17.37 8.28 -31.75
N LYS A 344 -17.48 7.03 -31.25
CA LYS A 344 -18.76 6.30 -31.16
C LYS A 344 -19.56 6.63 -29.91
N GLY A 345 -18.96 7.32 -28.94
CA GLY A 345 -19.62 7.78 -27.72
C GLY A 345 -19.53 6.82 -26.54
N GLU A 346 -20.10 7.26 -25.40
CA GLU A 346 -19.86 6.69 -24.06
C GLU A 346 -20.09 5.17 -23.98
N VAL A 347 -21.17 4.66 -24.59
CA VAL A 347 -21.52 3.23 -24.54
C VAL A 347 -20.40 2.38 -25.13
N SER A 348 -19.94 2.72 -26.34
CA SER A 348 -18.85 1.99 -27.00
C SER A 348 -17.52 2.12 -26.28
N ILE A 349 -17.27 3.25 -25.62
CA ILE A 349 -16.07 3.46 -24.81
C ILE A 349 -16.08 2.51 -23.60
N LYS A 350 -17.18 2.48 -22.84
CA LYS A 350 -17.30 1.60 -21.66
C LYS A 350 -17.24 0.13 -22.04
N GLU A 351 -17.91 -0.28 -23.10
CA GLU A 351 -17.83 -1.67 -23.62
C GLU A 351 -16.40 -2.06 -24.02
N TYR A 352 -15.65 -1.13 -24.62
CA TYR A 352 -14.26 -1.39 -24.99
C TYR A 352 -13.38 -1.57 -23.76
N ILE A 353 -13.49 -0.67 -22.77
CA ILE A 353 -12.71 -0.72 -21.53
C ILE A 353 -13.07 -2.00 -20.77
N ASP A 354 -14.35 -2.31 -20.59
CA ASP A 354 -14.80 -3.52 -19.90
C ASP A 354 -14.20 -4.80 -20.49
N LYS A 355 -14.16 -4.89 -21.83
CA LYS A 355 -13.63 -6.06 -22.54
C LYS A 355 -12.11 -6.19 -22.48
N LYS A 356 -11.37 -5.08 -22.36
CA LYS A 356 -9.90 -5.06 -22.50
C LYS A 356 -9.16 -4.85 -21.18
N TYR A 357 -9.80 -4.13 -20.25
CA TYR A 357 -9.29 -3.60 -19.00
C TYR A 357 -10.41 -3.65 -17.94
N SER A 358 -10.87 -4.85 -17.59
CA SER A 358 -12.04 -5.08 -16.71
C SER A 358 -11.87 -4.52 -15.29
N ASP A 359 -10.64 -4.48 -14.81
CA ASP A 359 -10.23 -3.82 -13.57
C ASP A 359 -10.41 -2.30 -13.66
N VAL A 360 -9.93 -1.66 -14.74
CA VAL A 360 -10.15 -0.22 -14.99
C VAL A 360 -11.63 0.10 -15.18
N SER A 361 -12.40 -0.79 -15.83
CA SER A 361 -13.87 -0.70 -15.91
C SER A 361 -14.50 -0.68 -14.52
N THR A 362 -14.06 -1.59 -13.63
CA THR A 362 -14.52 -1.65 -12.24
C THR A 362 -14.19 -0.36 -11.48
N PHE A 363 -12.97 0.16 -11.62
CA PHE A 363 -12.54 1.44 -11.05
C PHE A 363 -13.47 2.59 -11.47
N LEU A 364 -13.70 2.74 -12.78
CA LEU A 364 -14.55 3.81 -13.32
C LEU A 364 -15.99 3.69 -12.83
N ASN A 365 -16.57 2.48 -12.82
CA ASN A 365 -17.95 2.26 -12.41
C ASN A 365 -18.18 2.58 -10.93
N ARG A 366 -17.22 2.25 -10.05
CA ARG A 366 -17.31 2.55 -8.61
C ARG A 366 -17.26 4.06 -8.33
N LEU A 367 -16.39 4.79 -9.04
CA LEU A 367 -16.34 6.24 -8.94
C LEU A 367 -17.60 6.88 -9.50
N GLU A 368 -18.04 6.47 -10.69
CA GLU A 368 -19.25 7.01 -11.34
C GLU A 368 -20.51 6.83 -10.48
N ALA A 369 -20.62 5.71 -9.75
CA ALA A 369 -21.75 5.42 -8.88
C ALA A 369 -21.93 6.41 -7.71
N VAL A 370 -20.92 7.22 -7.41
CA VAL A 370 -20.94 8.22 -6.33
C VAL A 370 -20.72 9.66 -6.83
N VAL A 371 -20.77 9.88 -8.15
CA VAL A 371 -20.78 11.23 -8.74
C VAL A 371 -22.19 11.81 -8.59
N ASP A 372 -22.28 13.02 -8.03
CA ASP A 372 -23.53 13.77 -7.87
C ASP A 372 -24.07 14.35 -9.20
#